data_AF-A0A7V9EXY2-F1
#
_entry.id   AF-A0A7V9EXY2-F1
#
_cell.length_a   1.000
_cell.length_b   1.000
_cell.length_c   1.000
_cell.angle_alpha   90.00
_cell.angle_beta   90.00
_cell.angle_gamma   90.00
#
_symmetry.space_group_name_H-M   'P 1'
#
loop_
_entity.id
_entity.type
_entity.pdbx_description
1 polymer ?
#
loop_
_entity_poly.entity_id
_entity_poly.type
_entity_poly.pdbx_seq_one_letter_code
_entity_poly.pdbx_strand_id
1 'polypeptide(L)'
;MSATWPSRPDDELAAILERELVRQNTTLQLIASENFTSPAVMAATGSVLTNKYAEGYPGRRFYGGNQFIDQAEDLARQRVTALFGADHANVQPHSGSNANLAVCLALLEPGDTLLGMRLDQGGHLSHGQPVNISGSWYEGVTYGVTPSDERIDYDQVRDLAREHRPKLIIAGATAYPRVIDA
;
A
#
# COMPACT_ATOMS: atom_id res chain seq x y z
N MET A 1 -13.27 32.09 5.15
CA MET A 1 -12.03 32.79 5.55
C MET A 1 -11.23 33.02 4.29
N SER A 2 -10.92 34.26 3.93
CA SER A 2 -10.09 34.58 2.76
C SER A 2 -8.67 34.09 3.03
N ALA A 3 -8.22 33.11 2.25
CA ALA A 3 -6.88 32.55 2.32
C ALA A 3 -5.87 33.59 1.80
N THR A 4 -4.98 34.08 2.67
CA THR A 4 -3.90 35.05 2.35
C THR A 4 -2.68 34.41 1.66
N TRP A 5 -2.85 33.25 1.04
CA TRP A 5 -1.75 32.51 0.42
C TRP A 5 -1.47 33.04 -0.98
N PRO A 6 -0.21 32.95 -1.47
CA PRO A 6 0.11 33.29 -2.85
C PRO A 6 -0.80 32.50 -3.79
N SER A 7 -1.60 33.20 -4.57
CA SER A 7 -2.75 32.63 -5.27
C SER A 7 -2.64 32.71 -6.78
N ARG A 8 -1.43 32.92 -7.34
CA ARG A 8 -1.28 32.91 -8.80
C ARG A 8 -1.51 31.48 -9.29
N PRO A 9 -2.58 31.22 -10.05
CA PRO A 9 -2.83 29.90 -10.58
C PRO A 9 -1.77 29.57 -11.64
N ASP A 10 -1.42 28.29 -11.70
CA ASP A 10 -0.68 27.73 -12.83
C ASP A 10 -1.72 27.34 -13.90
N ASP A 11 -1.92 28.23 -14.87
CA ASP A 11 -2.93 28.05 -15.92
C ASP A 11 -2.63 26.83 -16.80
N GLU A 12 -1.36 26.47 -16.97
CA GLU A 12 -0.94 25.29 -17.75
C GLU A 12 -1.34 24.00 -17.03
N LEU A 13 -1.07 23.93 -15.72
CA LEU A 13 -1.49 22.80 -14.89
C LEU A 13 -3.02 22.71 -14.78
N ALA A 14 -3.71 23.84 -14.62
CA ALA A 14 -5.17 23.89 -14.56
C ALA A 14 -5.80 23.30 -15.84
N ALA A 15 -5.25 23.63 -17.01
CA ALA A 15 -5.70 23.06 -18.29
C ALA A 15 -5.43 21.55 -18.41
N ILE A 16 -4.36 21.02 -17.79
CA ILE A 16 -4.11 19.58 -17.72
C ILE A 16 -5.15 18.89 -16.83
N LEU A 17 -5.44 19.46 -15.65
CA LEU A 17 -6.42 18.92 -14.71
C LEU A 17 -7.83 18.85 -15.33
N GLU A 18 -8.24 19.89 -16.07
CA GLU A 18 -9.54 19.89 -16.76
C GLU A 18 -9.61 18.80 -17.84
N ARG A 19 -8.54 18.62 -18.62
CA ARG A 19 -8.48 17.55 -19.63
C ARG A 19 -8.52 16.16 -18.99
N GLU A 20 -7.86 15.95 -17.86
CA GLU A 20 -7.93 14.68 -17.14
C GLU A 20 -9.33 14.44 -16.55
N LEU A 21 -9.99 15.47 -16.01
CA LEU A 21 -11.36 15.38 -15.54
C LEU A 21 -12.31 14.96 -16.67
N VAL A 22 -12.19 15.57 -17.85
CA VAL A 22 -12.97 15.17 -19.03
C VAL A 22 -12.67 13.72 -19.43
N ARG A 23 -11.39 13.32 -19.45
CA ARG A 23 -11.00 11.94 -19.77
C ARG A 23 -11.66 10.94 -18.81
N GLN A 24 -11.57 11.19 -17.50
CA GLN A 24 -12.17 10.32 -16.47
C GLN A 24 -13.69 10.21 -16.61
N ASN A 25 -14.38 11.30 -16.95
CA ASN A 25 -15.85 11.31 -17.11
C ASN A 25 -16.35 10.71 -18.44
N THR A 26 -15.50 10.64 -19.46
CA THR A 26 -15.88 10.20 -20.80
C THR A 26 -15.26 8.87 -21.22
N THR A 27 -14.40 8.28 -20.38
CA THR A 27 -13.72 7.01 -20.65
C THR A 27 -14.23 5.91 -19.73
N LEU A 28 -14.50 4.73 -20.27
CA LEU A 28 -14.75 3.53 -19.46
C LEU A 28 -13.44 3.06 -18.81
N GLN A 29 -13.33 3.21 -17.49
CA GLN A 29 -12.16 2.76 -16.74
C GLN A 29 -12.32 1.28 -16.30
N LEU A 30 -11.43 0.41 -16.78
CA LEU A 30 -11.44 -1.05 -16.52
C LEU A 30 -10.18 -1.55 -15.80
N ILE A 31 -9.28 -0.66 -15.39
CA ILE A 31 -8.11 -1.03 -14.58
C ILE A 31 -8.58 -1.41 -13.18
N ALA A 32 -8.38 -2.68 -12.79
CA ALA A 32 -8.91 -3.26 -11.55
C ALA A 32 -8.42 -2.58 -10.26
N SER A 33 -7.25 -1.94 -10.29
CA SER A 33 -6.65 -1.23 -9.16
C SER A 33 -6.99 0.26 -9.10
N GLU A 34 -7.65 0.80 -10.12
CA GLU A 34 -8.08 2.20 -10.12
C GLU A 34 -9.50 2.35 -9.56
N ASN A 35 -9.76 3.51 -8.95
CA ASN A 35 -11.07 3.87 -8.44
C ASN A 35 -11.21 5.40 -8.35
N PHE A 36 -12.44 5.89 -8.27
CA PHE A 36 -12.73 7.32 -8.07
C PHE A 36 -13.03 7.56 -6.59
N THR A 37 -12.14 8.28 -5.91
CA THR A 37 -12.37 8.65 -4.51
C THR A 37 -13.38 9.80 -4.38
N SER A 38 -13.94 9.96 -3.19
CA SER A 38 -14.92 11.02 -2.94
C SER A 38 -14.29 12.42 -2.94
N PRO A 39 -15.04 13.47 -3.31
CA PRO A 39 -14.59 14.86 -3.18
C PRO A 39 -14.13 15.23 -1.76
N ALA A 40 -14.75 14.64 -0.73
CA ALA A 40 -14.36 14.86 0.66
C ALA A 40 -12.94 14.34 0.96
N VAL A 41 -12.56 13.20 0.39
CA VAL A 41 -11.19 12.67 0.52
C VAL A 41 -10.21 13.58 -0.21
N MET A 42 -10.51 14.00 -1.44
CA MET A 42 -9.64 14.92 -2.20
C MET A 42 -9.40 16.24 -1.45
N ALA A 43 -10.47 16.81 -0.87
CA ALA A 43 -10.38 18.05 -0.10
C ALA A 43 -9.51 17.91 1.16
N ALA A 44 -9.55 16.77 1.85
CA ALA A 44 -8.70 16.49 3.00
C ALA A 44 -7.22 16.29 2.60
N THR A 45 -6.95 15.56 1.51
CA THR A 45 -5.59 15.29 1.03
C THR A 45 -4.87 16.57 0.62
N GLY A 46 -5.56 17.51 -0.04
CA GLY A 46 -5.02 18.81 -0.44
C GLY A 46 -5.12 19.92 0.62
N SER A 47 -5.33 19.56 1.89
CA SER A 47 -5.58 20.53 2.96
C SER A 47 -4.32 21.04 3.64
N VAL A 48 -4.50 21.97 4.59
CA VAL A 48 -3.42 22.52 5.43
C VAL A 48 -2.65 21.48 6.26
N LEU A 49 -3.15 20.24 6.37
CA LEU A 49 -2.42 19.14 7.01
C LEU A 49 -1.07 18.89 6.33
N THR A 50 -0.97 19.13 5.01
CA THR A 50 0.28 18.95 4.25
C THR A 50 1.42 19.86 4.71
N ASN A 51 1.12 20.95 5.42
CA ASN A 51 2.14 21.90 5.88
C ASN A 51 2.84 21.43 7.17
N LYS A 52 2.33 20.38 7.83
CA LYS A 52 2.79 20.00 9.17
C LYS A 52 3.75 18.82 9.14
N TYR A 53 4.92 19.05 9.73
CA TYR A 53 5.91 18.03 10.00
C TYR A 53 5.63 17.35 11.36
N ALA A 54 5.40 16.04 11.38
CA ALA A 54 4.86 15.31 12.54
C ALA A 54 5.55 13.95 12.78
N GLU A 55 6.88 13.89 12.67
CA GLU A 55 7.64 12.66 12.95
C GLU A 55 7.38 12.11 14.36
N GLY A 56 7.31 10.77 14.44
CA GLY A 56 6.94 10.03 15.64
C GLY A 56 5.49 9.54 15.57
N TYR A 57 4.91 9.28 16.74
CA TYR A 57 3.52 8.83 16.89
C TYR A 57 2.74 9.79 17.80
N PRO A 58 1.39 9.74 17.79
CA PRO A 58 0.57 10.54 18.69
C PRO A 58 1.05 10.49 20.16
N GLY A 59 1.19 11.65 20.80
CA GLY A 59 1.73 11.78 22.15
C GLY A 59 3.26 11.58 22.30
N ARG A 60 3.97 11.18 21.24
CA ARG A 60 5.42 10.97 21.21
C ARG A 60 6.01 11.50 19.90
N ARG A 61 5.86 12.80 19.67
CA ARG A 61 6.37 13.50 18.49
C ARG A 61 7.75 14.09 18.74
N PHE A 62 8.58 14.14 17.71
CA PHE A 62 9.88 14.83 17.75
C PHE A 62 9.75 16.36 17.62
N TYR A 63 8.58 16.85 17.17
CA TYR A 63 8.31 18.28 16.95
C TYR A 63 7.06 18.75 17.71
N GLY A 64 7.04 20.03 18.06
CA GLY A 64 5.88 20.68 18.70
C GLY A 64 4.71 20.97 17.75
N GLY A 65 3.58 21.39 18.33
CA GLY A 65 2.41 21.89 17.60
C GLY A 65 1.57 20.82 16.88
N ASN A 66 1.63 19.57 17.33
CA ASN A 66 0.94 18.44 16.70
C ASN A 66 -0.45 18.11 17.30
N GLN A 67 -1.01 18.97 18.16
CA GLN A 67 -2.26 18.64 18.87
C GLN A 67 -3.44 18.26 17.96
N PHE A 68 -3.50 18.79 16.74
CA PHE A 68 -4.54 18.45 15.77
C PHE A 68 -4.12 17.33 14.81
N ILE A 69 -2.83 17.14 14.58
CA ILE A 69 -2.33 16.01 13.77
C ILE A 69 -2.51 14.71 14.53
N ASP A 70 -2.23 14.71 15.84
CA ASP A 70 -2.45 13.56 16.71
C ASP A 70 -3.93 13.15 16.70
N GLN A 71 -4.86 14.11 16.80
CA GLN A 71 -6.29 13.83 16.68
C GLN A 71 -6.66 13.20 15.33
N ALA A 72 -6.12 13.70 14.22
CA ALA A 72 -6.39 13.16 12.89
C ALA A 72 -5.84 11.74 12.73
N GLU A 73 -4.61 11.48 13.19
CA GLU A 73 -3.98 10.17 13.11
C GLU A 73 -4.66 9.14 14.03
N ASP A 74 -5.00 9.51 15.26
CA ASP A 74 -5.74 8.63 16.17
C ASP A 74 -7.13 8.32 15.64
N LEU A 75 -7.83 9.30 15.07
CA LEU A 75 -9.12 9.07 14.42
C LEU A 75 -9.01 8.09 13.25
N ALA A 76 -7.97 8.21 12.42
CA ALA A 76 -7.72 7.29 11.32
C ALA A 76 -7.44 5.86 11.83
N ARG A 77 -6.58 5.73 12.85
CA ARG A 77 -6.26 4.43 13.49
C ARG A 77 -7.49 3.77 14.10
N GLN A 78 -8.30 4.52 14.84
CA GLN A 78 -9.54 4.02 15.44
C GLN A 78 -10.54 3.55 14.37
N ARG A 79 -10.69 4.30 13.27
CA ARG A 79 -11.61 3.93 12.19
C ARG A 79 -11.16 2.68 11.44
N VAL A 80 -9.88 2.57 11.11
CA VAL A 80 -9.39 1.40 10.37
C VAL A 80 -9.40 0.13 11.22
N THR A 81 -9.04 0.24 12.51
CA THR A 81 -9.13 -0.89 13.45
C THR A 81 -10.57 -1.35 13.63
N ALA A 82 -11.52 -0.41 13.80
CA ALA A 82 -12.94 -0.73 13.88
C ALA A 82 -13.50 -1.35 12.58
N LEU A 83 -13.05 -0.85 11.42
CA LEU A 83 -13.51 -1.34 10.11
C LEU A 83 -13.10 -2.80 9.86
N PHE A 84 -11.87 -3.17 10.21
CA PHE A 84 -11.34 -4.51 9.95
C PHE A 84 -11.36 -5.44 11.18
N GLY A 85 -11.83 -4.96 12.34
CA GLY A 85 -11.82 -5.72 13.58
C GLY A 85 -10.40 -6.04 14.08
N ALA A 86 -9.43 -5.16 13.82
CA ALA A 86 -8.03 -5.35 14.20
C ALA A 86 -7.71 -4.67 15.55
N ASP A 87 -6.79 -5.25 16.32
CA ASP A 87 -6.34 -4.66 17.60
C ASP A 87 -5.52 -3.37 17.40
N HIS A 88 -4.74 -3.32 16.31
CA HIS A 88 -3.80 -2.23 16.04
C HIS A 88 -3.72 -1.93 14.54
N ALA A 89 -3.37 -0.68 14.22
CA ALA A 89 -3.04 -0.26 12.87
C ALA A 89 -1.97 0.83 12.88
N ASN A 90 -1.11 0.79 11.86
CA ASN A 90 -0.22 1.89 11.48
C ASN A 90 -0.75 2.50 10.17
N VAL A 91 -1.03 3.80 10.19
CA VAL A 91 -1.62 4.55 9.06
C VAL A 91 -0.63 5.52 8.41
N GLN A 92 0.67 5.39 8.71
CA GLN A 92 1.73 6.24 8.19
C GLN A 92 2.37 5.79 6.86
N PRO A 93 2.33 4.51 6.41
CA PRO A 93 2.90 4.14 5.12
C PRO A 93 2.31 4.94 3.96
N HIS A 94 3.17 5.52 3.12
CA HIS A 94 2.74 6.38 2.01
C HIS A 94 2.04 5.62 0.86
N SER A 95 2.28 4.32 0.73
CA SER A 95 1.70 3.46 -0.30
C SER A 95 1.75 1.98 0.13
N GLY A 96 1.10 1.10 -0.62
CA GLY A 96 1.14 -0.35 -0.38
C GLY A 96 2.56 -0.94 -0.43
N SER A 97 3.39 -0.49 -1.37
CA SER A 97 4.79 -0.93 -1.46
C SER A 97 5.62 -0.53 -0.23
N ASN A 98 5.37 0.66 0.33
CA ASN A 98 6.02 1.10 1.57
C ASN A 98 5.53 0.29 2.78
N ALA A 99 4.25 -0.06 2.83
CA ALA A 99 3.70 -0.89 3.89
C ALA A 99 4.34 -2.28 3.91
N ASN A 100 4.44 -2.95 2.75
CA ASN A 100 5.10 -4.26 2.65
C ASN A 100 6.58 -4.17 3.05
N LEU A 101 7.29 -3.13 2.61
CA LEU A 101 8.68 -2.92 3.01
C LEU A 101 8.81 -2.71 4.53
N ALA A 102 7.92 -1.93 5.14
CA ALA A 102 7.95 -1.72 6.59
C ALA A 102 7.75 -3.02 7.38
N VAL A 103 6.88 -3.92 6.90
CA VAL A 103 6.71 -5.27 7.49
C VAL A 103 7.98 -6.09 7.33
N CYS A 104 8.58 -6.12 6.13
CA CYS A 104 9.84 -6.83 5.93
C CYS A 104 10.95 -6.29 6.84
N LEU A 105 11.12 -4.98 6.95
CA LEU A 105 12.12 -4.36 7.82
C LEU A 105 11.88 -4.63 9.31
N ALA A 106 10.63 -4.83 9.71
CA ALA A 106 10.29 -5.12 11.10
C ALA A 106 10.54 -6.59 11.48
N LEU A 107 10.46 -7.51 10.52
CA LEU A 107 10.44 -8.96 10.77
C LEU A 107 11.64 -9.72 10.20
N LEU A 108 12.35 -9.14 9.24
CA LEU A 108 13.41 -9.79 8.46
C LEU A 108 14.71 -8.98 8.52
N GLU A 109 15.82 -9.72 8.53
CA GLU A 109 17.16 -9.21 8.26
C GLU A 109 17.51 -9.41 6.78
N PRO A 110 18.40 -8.60 6.19
CA PRO A 110 18.89 -8.84 4.84
C PRO A 110 19.45 -10.27 4.67
N GLY A 111 19.06 -10.93 3.58
CA GLY A 111 19.37 -12.34 3.30
C GLY A 111 18.38 -13.36 3.88
N ASP A 112 17.44 -12.94 4.74
CA ASP A 112 16.35 -13.83 5.14
C ASP A 112 15.46 -14.20 3.95
N THR A 113 14.84 -15.37 4.03
CA THR A 113 13.97 -15.88 2.95
C THR A 113 12.53 -15.43 3.13
N LEU A 114 11.94 -14.92 2.04
CA LEU A 114 10.50 -14.73 1.91
C LEU A 114 9.92 -15.60 0.79
N LEU A 115 8.68 -16.04 0.98
CA LEU A 115 7.95 -16.85 0.02
C LEU A 115 6.71 -16.08 -0.48
N GLY A 116 6.63 -15.82 -1.78
CA GLY A 116 5.53 -15.03 -2.37
C GLY A 116 5.02 -15.59 -3.70
N MET A 117 3.85 -15.13 -4.13
CA MET A 117 3.30 -15.54 -5.43
C MET A 117 4.14 -14.98 -6.59
N ARG A 118 4.37 -15.79 -7.62
CA ARG A 118 5.07 -15.37 -8.84
C ARG A 118 4.37 -14.19 -9.54
N LEU A 119 5.15 -13.23 -10.04
CA LEU A 119 4.64 -12.05 -10.73
C LEU A 119 3.85 -12.40 -12.00
N ASP A 120 4.36 -13.33 -12.80
CA ASP A 120 3.74 -13.80 -14.06
C ASP A 120 2.48 -14.66 -13.84
N GLN A 121 2.14 -14.95 -12.59
CA GLN A 121 0.96 -15.74 -12.21
C GLN A 121 0.03 -15.01 -11.24
N GLY A 122 0.17 -13.68 -11.12
CA GLY A 122 -0.76 -12.84 -10.37
C GLY A 122 -0.20 -12.22 -9.09
N GLY A 123 1.07 -12.46 -8.75
CA GLY A 123 1.77 -11.82 -7.64
C GLY A 123 1.99 -10.32 -7.82
N HIS A 124 2.73 -9.71 -6.90
CA HIS A 124 3.07 -8.28 -6.93
C HIS A 124 4.58 -8.08 -6.87
N LEU A 125 5.07 -6.94 -7.38
CA LEU A 125 6.49 -6.61 -7.38
C LEU A 125 7.12 -6.64 -5.99
N SER A 126 6.39 -6.22 -4.96
CA SER A 126 6.88 -6.20 -3.56
C SER A 126 6.83 -7.56 -2.84
N HIS A 127 6.53 -8.65 -3.55
CA HIS A 127 6.44 -10.00 -2.97
C HIS A 127 7.72 -10.82 -3.19
N GLY A 128 8.90 -10.18 -3.14
CA GLY A 128 10.20 -10.85 -3.29
C GLY A 128 10.72 -10.94 -4.72
N GLN A 129 10.21 -10.10 -5.62
CA GLN A 129 10.71 -10.07 -7.01
C GLN A 129 12.09 -9.39 -7.08
N PRO A 130 13.07 -9.93 -7.83
CA PRO A 130 14.46 -9.42 -7.84
C PRO A 130 14.61 -7.94 -8.24
N VAL A 131 13.66 -7.43 -9.04
CA VAL A 131 13.65 -6.03 -9.51
C VAL A 131 13.11 -5.05 -8.45
N ASN A 132 12.60 -5.55 -7.34
CA ASN A 132 12.10 -4.75 -6.22
C ASN A 132 13.03 -4.89 -5.01
N ILE A 133 13.03 -3.90 -4.13
CA ILE A 133 13.84 -3.93 -2.90
C ILE A 133 13.60 -5.21 -2.07
N SER A 134 12.36 -5.72 -2.07
CA SER A 134 11.98 -6.96 -1.39
C SER A 134 12.66 -8.22 -1.95
N GLY A 135 13.12 -8.23 -3.20
CA GLY A 135 13.91 -9.33 -3.76
C GLY A 135 15.40 -8.99 -3.94
N SER A 136 15.79 -7.74 -3.73
CA SER A 136 17.21 -7.34 -3.73
C SER A 136 17.88 -7.48 -2.37
N TRP A 137 17.12 -7.32 -1.28
CA TRP A 137 17.64 -7.37 0.09
C TRP A 137 17.38 -8.72 0.77
N TYR A 138 16.40 -9.48 0.29
CA TYR A 138 15.96 -10.74 0.87
C TYR A 138 15.97 -11.82 -0.21
N GLU A 139 16.06 -13.08 0.21
CA GLU A 139 16.02 -14.22 -0.70
C GLU A 139 14.56 -14.54 -1.06
N GLY A 140 14.15 -14.12 -2.26
CA GLY A 140 12.79 -14.32 -2.76
C GLY A 140 12.57 -15.70 -3.38
N VAL A 141 11.84 -16.57 -2.67
CA VAL A 141 11.30 -17.82 -3.22
C VAL A 141 9.89 -17.58 -3.70
N THR A 142 9.49 -18.22 -4.80
CA THR A 142 8.16 -18.00 -5.38
C THR A 142 7.36 -19.28 -5.57
N TYR A 143 6.05 -19.21 -5.28
CA TYR A 143 5.08 -20.25 -5.57
C TYR A 143 4.12 -19.81 -6.67
N GLY A 144 3.48 -20.77 -7.31
CA GLY A 144 2.63 -20.55 -8.48
C GLY A 144 1.25 -21.16 -8.38
N VAL A 145 0.63 -21.28 -9.55
CA VAL A 145 -0.65 -21.93 -9.77
C VAL A 145 -0.50 -23.26 -10.51
N THR A 146 -1.43 -24.16 -10.29
CA THR A 146 -1.59 -25.41 -11.04
C THR A 146 -2.00 -25.11 -12.50
N PRO A 147 -1.30 -25.65 -13.52
CA PRO A 147 -1.63 -25.37 -14.91
C PRO A 147 -3.02 -25.83 -15.37
N SER A 148 -3.63 -26.79 -14.66
CA SER A 148 -4.92 -27.38 -15.01
C SER A 148 -6.12 -26.47 -14.74
N ASP A 149 -6.07 -25.68 -13.68
CA ASP A 149 -7.21 -24.90 -13.18
C ASP A 149 -6.80 -23.53 -12.62
N GLU A 150 -5.53 -23.17 -12.76
CA GLU A 150 -4.94 -21.89 -12.38
C GLU A 150 -5.24 -21.52 -10.92
N ARG A 151 -5.29 -22.53 -10.04
CA ARG A 151 -5.44 -22.34 -8.59
C ARG A 151 -4.08 -22.34 -7.92
N ILE A 152 -3.92 -21.64 -6.80
CA ILE A 152 -2.66 -21.70 -6.03
C ILE A 152 -2.34 -23.17 -5.73
N ASP A 153 -1.12 -23.57 -6.06
CA ASP A 153 -0.62 -24.91 -5.77
C ASP A 153 -0.18 -24.98 -4.31
N TYR A 154 -1.12 -25.30 -3.40
CA TYR A 154 -0.84 -25.36 -1.97
C TYR A 154 0.13 -26.50 -1.60
N ASP A 155 0.22 -27.56 -2.42
CA ASP A 155 1.22 -28.61 -2.23
C ASP A 155 2.62 -28.05 -2.50
N GLN A 156 2.79 -27.31 -3.59
CA GLN A 156 4.03 -26.59 -3.88
C GLN A 156 4.37 -25.56 -2.79
N VAL A 157 3.38 -24.76 -2.34
CA VAL A 157 3.59 -23.79 -1.25
C VAL A 157 4.14 -24.49 -0.01
N ARG A 158 3.52 -25.60 0.40
CA ARG A 158 3.96 -26.40 1.56
C ARG A 158 5.39 -26.93 1.36
N ASP A 159 5.68 -27.50 0.21
CA ASP A 159 6.95 -28.17 -0.05
C ASP A 159 8.09 -27.14 -0.10
N LEU A 160 7.89 -26.00 -0.77
CA LEU A 160 8.82 -24.86 -0.76
C LEU A 160 9.01 -24.28 0.65
N ALA A 161 7.94 -24.14 1.44
CA ALA A 161 8.04 -23.65 2.82
C ALA A 161 8.85 -24.60 3.72
N ARG A 162 8.78 -25.92 3.47
CA ARG A 162 9.59 -26.91 4.19
C ARG A 162 11.04 -26.91 3.75
N GLU A 163 11.30 -26.78 2.46
CA GLU A 163 12.63 -26.75 1.87
C GLU A 163 13.41 -25.48 2.26
N HIS A 164 12.82 -24.32 2.02
CA HIS A 164 13.50 -23.03 2.17
C HIS A 164 13.33 -22.38 3.53
N ARG A 165 12.39 -22.88 4.36
CA ARG A 165 12.14 -22.37 5.71
C ARG A 165 11.99 -20.83 5.76
N PRO A 166 11.11 -20.24 4.92
CA PRO A 166 10.96 -18.79 4.86
C PRO A 166 10.53 -18.22 6.21
N LYS A 167 11.06 -17.04 6.57
CA LYS A 167 10.63 -16.32 7.77
C LYS A 167 9.31 -15.57 7.55
N LEU A 168 8.93 -15.32 6.29
CA LEU A 168 7.68 -14.68 5.92
C LEU A 168 7.08 -15.36 4.68
N ILE A 169 5.78 -15.68 4.74
CA ILE A 169 4.99 -16.12 3.58
C ILE A 169 3.98 -15.02 3.28
N ILE A 170 3.92 -14.55 2.03
CA ILE A 170 3.00 -13.50 1.59
C ILE A 170 1.82 -14.13 0.86
N ALA A 171 0.66 -14.12 1.49
CA ALA A 171 -0.61 -14.56 0.91
C ALA A 171 -1.39 -13.36 0.35
N GLY A 172 -1.02 -12.90 -0.85
CA GLY A 172 -1.67 -11.78 -1.51
C GLY A 172 -1.33 -11.68 -3.00
N ALA A 173 -2.24 -11.13 -3.80
CA ALA A 173 -2.12 -11.11 -5.26
C ALA A 173 -2.63 -9.79 -5.86
N THR A 174 -2.08 -9.43 -7.02
CA THR A 174 -2.51 -8.32 -7.87
C THR A 174 -3.53 -8.76 -8.92
N ALA A 175 -3.31 -9.94 -9.51
CA ALA A 175 -4.08 -10.44 -10.65
C ALA A 175 -4.41 -11.93 -10.47
N TYR A 176 -5.11 -12.25 -9.39
CA TYR A 176 -5.59 -13.60 -9.10
C TYR A 176 -7.10 -13.56 -8.84
N PRO A 177 -7.94 -14.21 -9.67
CA PRO A 177 -9.40 -14.01 -9.66
C PRO A 177 -10.13 -14.89 -8.65
N ARG A 178 -9.43 -15.56 -7.72
CA ARG A 178 -10.01 -16.46 -6.71
C ARG A 178 -9.72 -15.95 -5.31
N VAL A 179 -10.58 -16.36 -4.38
CA VAL A 179 -10.31 -16.18 -2.95
C VAL A 179 -9.11 -17.04 -2.57
N ILE A 180 -8.15 -16.44 -1.88
CA ILE A 180 -7.00 -17.14 -1.31
C ILE A 180 -7.46 -17.75 0.02
N ASP A 181 -7.20 -19.04 0.21
CA ASP A 181 -7.41 -19.73 1.48
C ASP A 181 -6.15 -19.47 2.33
N ALA A 182 -6.23 -18.41 3.14
CA ALA A 182 -5.11 -17.86 3.91
C ALA A 182 -5.22 -18.19 5.39
#